data_AF-A0A640KK92-F1
#
_entry.id   AF-A0A640KK92-F1
#
_cell.length_a   1.000
_cell.length_b   1.000
_cell.length_c   1.000
_cell.angle_alpha   90.00
_cell.angle_beta   90.00
_cell.angle_gamma   90.00
#
_symmetry.space_group_name_H-M   'P 1'
#
loop_
_entity.id
_entity.type
_entity.pdbx_description
1 polymer ?
#
loop_
_entity_poly.entity_id
_entity_poly.type
_entity_poly.pdbx_seq_one_letter_code
_entity_poly.pdbx_strand_id
1 'polypeptide(L)'
;MSAEQLTNEQTPLVRRAWERCVGCLLPLSLTSTSKPSSDSLRAVSERHFRRFIYDRYTESQRHYHTLEHLEEMLAQLVAYETEHGWQGAYIPAMVEETVAASVPPPELLTGPERVAYEWTGTVLLLSVLFHDVVYDPTRGDNEEASAAVAAEFLQTMQREGSDTSNFTSTPLTAAAASLSVADPSALPSASGTTGAEGDVNQKYPPSFSSTPKLLWSDAQAIEFVRNSTTTYILKTKEHLSVEPKQCLHLPASPASSTSVEREMSSVMQQSRDDPLHVFLDLDLSILGHPDADTYRYRYADNIQREYSHYPRADFLKGRIGFLNGFAQHPQWYKTPYFFYRLEARARHNVAQEVKALTIELADVQLAS
;
A
#
# COMPACT_ATOMS: atom_id res chain seq x y z
N MET A 1 -12.00 14.74 -19.50
CA MET A 1 -11.64 13.49 -18.79
C MET A 1 -12.48 13.43 -17.54
N SER A 2 -13.05 12.27 -17.20
CA SER A 2 -13.76 12.13 -15.92
C SER A 2 -12.76 12.21 -14.75
N ALA A 3 -13.22 12.61 -13.56
CA ALA A 3 -12.38 12.62 -12.36
C ALA A 3 -11.71 11.24 -12.12
N GLU A 4 -12.39 10.16 -12.51
CA GLU A 4 -11.90 8.77 -12.45
C GLU A 4 -10.71 8.49 -13.38
N GLN A 5 -10.68 9.08 -14.58
CA GLN A 5 -9.55 8.92 -15.51
C GLN A 5 -8.31 9.65 -14.99
N LEU A 6 -8.50 10.83 -14.39
CA LEU A 6 -7.43 11.62 -13.79
C LEU A 6 -6.81 10.90 -12.58
N THR A 7 -7.61 10.25 -11.75
CA THR A 7 -7.12 9.55 -10.55
C THR A 7 -6.41 8.25 -10.89
N ASN A 8 -6.84 7.56 -11.96
CA ASN A 8 -6.18 6.35 -12.44
C ASN A 8 -4.81 6.64 -13.07
N GLU A 9 -4.64 7.80 -13.69
CA GLU A 9 -3.34 8.23 -14.22
C GLU A 9 -2.41 8.74 -13.11
N GLN A 10 -2.95 9.28 -12.02
CA GLN A 10 -2.16 9.87 -10.94
C GLN A 10 -1.68 8.88 -9.88
N THR A 11 -2.47 7.84 -9.55
CA THR A 11 -2.10 6.85 -8.52
C THR A 11 -2.30 5.40 -9.01
N PRO A 12 -1.52 4.96 -10.02
CA PRO A 12 -1.68 3.63 -10.63
C PRO A 12 -1.32 2.49 -9.67
N LEU A 13 -0.34 2.65 -8.77
CA LEU A 13 0.03 1.61 -7.82
C LEU A 13 -1.05 1.40 -6.76
N VAL A 14 -1.67 2.48 -6.26
CA VAL A 14 -2.81 2.39 -5.34
C VAL A 14 -3.94 1.57 -5.96
N ARG A 15 -4.29 1.83 -7.23
CA ARG A 15 -5.30 1.04 -7.94
C ARG A 15 -4.87 -0.41 -8.11
N ARG A 16 -3.62 -0.66 -8.49
CA ARG A 16 -3.11 -2.03 -8.66
C ARG A 16 -3.13 -2.81 -7.35
N ALA A 17 -2.72 -2.20 -6.24
CA ALA A 17 -2.78 -2.80 -4.92
C ALA A 17 -4.22 -3.14 -4.52
N TRP A 18 -5.16 -2.22 -4.78
CA TRP A 18 -6.59 -2.44 -4.58
C TRP A 18 -7.11 -3.62 -5.40
N GLU A 19 -6.81 -3.66 -6.70
CA GLU A 19 -7.27 -4.72 -7.60
C GLU A 19 -6.72 -6.11 -7.20
N ARG A 20 -5.47 -6.19 -6.73
CA ARG A 20 -4.91 -7.43 -6.17
C ARG A 20 -5.65 -7.89 -4.92
N CYS A 21 -5.97 -6.96 -4.01
CA CYS A 21 -6.79 -7.28 -2.84
C CYS A 21 -8.18 -7.76 -3.26
N VAL A 22 -8.89 -7.01 -4.09
CA VAL A 22 -10.25 -7.35 -4.51
C VAL A 22 -10.29 -8.66 -5.31
N GLY A 23 -9.28 -8.96 -6.13
CA GLY A 23 -9.22 -10.18 -6.93
C GLY A 23 -9.21 -11.49 -6.13
N CYS A 24 -8.79 -11.45 -4.86
CA CYS A 24 -8.86 -12.59 -3.94
C CYS A 24 -10.05 -12.51 -2.94
N LEU A 25 -10.78 -11.40 -2.93
CA LEU A 25 -11.95 -11.16 -2.07
C LEU A 25 -13.28 -11.26 -2.83
N LEU A 26 -13.32 -11.04 -4.14
CA LEU A 26 -14.52 -11.24 -4.96
C LEU A 26 -14.25 -12.29 -6.03
N PRO A 27 -15.21 -13.18 -6.31
CA PRO A 27 -15.09 -14.12 -7.42
C PRO A 27 -15.02 -13.36 -8.74
N LEU A 28 -13.81 -13.22 -9.29
CA LEU A 28 -13.63 -12.86 -10.68
C LEU A 28 -14.09 -14.06 -11.53
N SER A 29 -15.36 -14.08 -11.93
CA SER A 29 -15.88 -15.11 -12.81
C SER A 29 -15.24 -14.98 -14.20
N LEU A 30 -14.16 -15.71 -14.44
CA LEU A 30 -13.52 -15.84 -15.77
C LEU A 30 -13.99 -17.09 -16.53
N THR A 31 -14.93 -17.89 -16.00
CA THR A 31 -15.36 -19.13 -16.66
C THR A 31 -16.88 -19.38 -16.54
N SER A 32 -17.51 -19.59 -17.71
CA SER A 32 -18.82 -20.21 -17.97
C SER A 32 -20.10 -19.34 -18.14
N THR A 33 -20.52 -19.29 -19.41
CA THR A 33 -21.86 -19.24 -20.06
C THR A 33 -23.09 -18.50 -19.51
N SER A 34 -23.13 -17.97 -18.29
CA SER A 34 -24.18 -17.03 -17.86
C SER A 34 -23.60 -15.99 -16.91
N LYS A 35 -22.97 -14.96 -17.49
CA LYS A 35 -22.23 -13.90 -16.80
C LYS A 35 -23.18 -12.92 -16.07
N PRO A 36 -22.97 -12.57 -14.78
CA PRO A 36 -22.97 -11.15 -14.43
C PRO A 36 -21.93 -10.49 -15.34
N SER A 37 -22.29 -9.41 -16.07
CA SER A 37 -21.32 -8.77 -16.97
C SER A 37 -20.04 -8.44 -16.20
N SER A 38 -18.86 -8.58 -16.80
CA SER A 38 -17.60 -8.18 -16.13
C SER A 38 -17.64 -6.72 -15.67
N ASP A 39 -18.52 -5.93 -16.30
CA ASP A 39 -18.83 -4.56 -15.95
C ASP A 39 -19.47 -4.43 -14.55
N SER A 40 -20.25 -5.41 -14.11
CA SER A 40 -20.88 -5.44 -12.78
C SER A 40 -19.84 -5.62 -11.67
N LEU A 41 -18.93 -6.59 -11.79
CA LEU A 41 -17.86 -6.81 -10.80
C LEU A 41 -16.87 -5.63 -10.77
N ARG A 42 -16.55 -5.10 -11.95
CA ARG A 42 -15.73 -3.88 -12.05
C ARG A 42 -16.42 -2.69 -11.38
N ALA A 43 -17.72 -2.52 -11.58
CA ALA A 43 -18.50 -1.47 -10.93
C ALA A 43 -18.58 -1.66 -9.40
N VAL A 44 -18.68 -2.90 -8.91
CA VAL A 44 -18.63 -3.20 -7.47
C VAL A 44 -17.26 -2.86 -6.88
N SER A 45 -16.17 -3.30 -7.54
CA SER A 45 -14.80 -2.97 -7.14
C SER A 45 -14.58 -1.46 -7.10
N GLU A 46 -15.04 -0.75 -8.14
CA GLU A 46 -14.91 0.71 -8.24
C GLU A 46 -15.71 1.44 -7.15
N ARG A 47 -16.95 1.02 -6.90
CA ARG A 47 -17.79 1.58 -5.84
C ARG A 47 -17.12 1.43 -4.48
N HIS A 48 -16.52 0.28 -4.20
CA HIS A 48 -15.82 0.03 -2.93
C HIS A 48 -14.48 0.76 -2.86
N PHE A 49 -13.72 0.85 -3.96
CA PHE A 49 -12.51 1.66 -4.02
C PHE A 49 -12.84 3.11 -3.66
N ARG A 50 -13.91 3.64 -4.27
CA ARG A 50 -14.35 5.00 -4.03
C ARG A 50 -14.68 5.23 -2.55
N ARG A 51 -15.53 4.36 -2.00
CA ARG A 51 -16.03 4.46 -0.63
C ARG A 51 -14.93 4.29 0.42
N PHE A 52 -14.10 3.26 0.28
CA PHE A 52 -13.17 2.86 1.33
C PHE A 52 -11.80 3.54 1.22
N ILE A 53 -11.38 3.93 0.01
CA ILE A 53 -10.05 4.49 -0.22
C ILE A 53 -10.17 5.92 -0.74
N TYR A 54 -10.74 6.12 -1.94
CA TYR A 54 -10.67 7.40 -2.64
C TYR A 54 -11.26 8.55 -1.83
N ASP A 55 -12.52 8.45 -1.40
CA ASP A 55 -13.22 9.52 -0.70
C ASP A 55 -12.55 9.83 0.65
N ARG A 56 -11.85 8.86 1.25
CA ARG A 56 -11.18 8.97 2.56
C ARG A 56 -9.84 9.69 2.47
N TYR A 57 -9.04 9.37 1.45
CA TYR A 57 -7.73 9.99 1.22
C TYR A 57 -7.79 11.29 0.40
N THR A 58 -8.98 11.72 -0.02
CA THR A 58 -9.21 13.00 -0.73
C THR A 58 -9.99 14.02 0.11
N GLU A 59 -10.19 13.75 1.40
CA GLU A 59 -10.76 14.72 2.32
C GLU A 59 -9.89 15.98 2.41
N SER A 60 -10.52 17.14 2.36
CA SER A 60 -9.85 18.44 2.17
C SER A 60 -8.84 18.84 3.24
N GLN A 61 -8.92 18.26 4.44
CA GLN A 61 -8.00 18.54 5.53
C GLN A 61 -6.67 17.79 5.42
N ARG A 62 -6.60 16.77 4.55
CA ARG A 62 -5.40 15.97 4.31
C ARG A 62 -4.48 16.70 3.34
N HIS A 63 -3.23 16.86 3.73
CA HIS A 63 -2.20 17.47 2.88
C HIS A 63 -1.04 16.52 2.62
N TYR A 64 -0.64 15.74 3.63
CA TYR A 64 0.36 14.68 3.50
C TYR A 64 -0.33 13.32 3.32
N HIS A 65 -1.24 12.97 4.24
CA HIS A 65 -1.92 11.67 4.31
C HIS A 65 -2.99 11.51 3.23
N THR A 66 -2.54 11.39 1.98
CA THR A 66 -3.31 11.49 0.74
C THR A 66 -3.08 10.24 -0.13
N LEU A 67 -3.80 10.12 -1.25
CA LEU A 67 -3.54 9.03 -2.22
C LEU A 67 -2.10 9.04 -2.74
N GLU A 68 -1.48 10.22 -2.86
CA GLU A 68 -0.09 10.36 -3.28
C GLU A 68 0.88 9.75 -2.24
N HIS A 69 0.58 9.86 -0.94
CA HIS A 69 1.37 9.19 0.10
C HIS A 69 1.27 7.65 -0.01
N LEU A 70 0.07 7.12 -0.28
CA LEU A 70 -0.07 5.68 -0.54
C LEU A 70 0.71 5.23 -1.78
N GLU A 71 0.69 6.04 -2.83
CA GLU A 71 1.44 5.78 -4.07
C GLU A 71 2.95 5.74 -3.79
N GLU A 72 3.48 6.68 -2.99
CA GLU A 72 4.88 6.70 -2.54
C GLU A 72 5.25 5.44 -1.75
N MET A 73 4.42 5.01 -0.79
CA MET A 73 4.63 3.78 -0.02
C MET A 73 4.65 2.54 -0.94
N LEU A 74 3.70 2.45 -1.86
CA LEU A 74 3.62 1.32 -2.79
C LEU A 74 4.79 1.31 -3.78
N ALA A 75 5.28 2.49 -4.19
CA ALA A 75 6.49 2.59 -5.01
C ALA A 75 7.72 2.06 -4.27
N GLN A 76 7.85 2.36 -2.97
CA GLN A 76 8.93 1.81 -2.13
C GLN A 76 8.79 0.29 -1.96
N LEU A 77 7.57 -0.23 -1.81
CA LEU A 77 7.33 -1.68 -1.74
C LEU A 77 7.72 -2.38 -3.06
N VAL A 78 7.37 -1.79 -4.21
CA VAL A 78 7.79 -2.31 -5.53
C VAL A 78 9.31 -2.29 -5.67
N ALA A 79 9.96 -1.20 -5.27
CA ALA A 79 11.43 -1.08 -5.31
C ALA A 79 12.11 -2.10 -4.40
N TYR A 80 11.60 -2.28 -3.18
CA TYR A 80 12.05 -3.31 -2.24
C TYR A 80 11.95 -4.70 -2.89
N GLU A 81 10.77 -5.08 -3.39
CA GLU A 81 10.56 -6.41 -3.99
C GLU A 81 11.40 -6.64 -5.25
N THR A 82 11.63 -5.60 -6.05
CA THR A 82 12.36 -5.70 -7.32
C THR A 82 13.88 -5.73 -7.13
N GLU A 83 14.43 -4.85 -6.30
CA GLU A 83 15.88 -4.68 -6.15
C GLU A 83 16.48 -5.63 -5.12
N HIS A 84 15.81 -5.82 -3.99
CA HIS A 84 16.27 -6.68 -2.90
C HIS A 84 15.89 -8.15 -3.12
N GLY A 85 14.79 -8.36 -3.86
CA GLY A 85 14.04 -9.59 -3.81
C GLY A 85 13.30 -9.70 -2.47
N TRP A 86 12.20 -10.45 -2.47
CA TRP A 86 11.52 -10.78 -1.22
C TRP A 86 12.28 -11.90 -0.49
N GLN A 87 12.98 -11.57 0.60
CA GLN A 87 13.70 -12.55 1.42
C GLN A 87 12.83 -13.12 2.56
N GLY A 88 11.56 -12.72 2.65
CA GLY A 88 10.59 -13.28 3.60
C GLY A 88 10.16 -14.70 3.23
N ALA A 89 9.53 -15.40 4.16
CA ALA A 89 9.08 -16.79 3.98
C ALA A 89 7.74 -16.91 3.20
N TYR A 90 7.24 -15.82 2.63
CA TYR A 90 5.87 -15.68 2.12
C TYR A 90 5.84 -15.01 0.75
N ILE A 91 4.67 -14.95 0.10
CA ILE A 91 4.55 -14.40 -1.26
C ILE A 91 4.67 -12.86 -1.26
N PRO A 92 5.41 -12.25 -2.21
CA PRO A 92 5.48 -10.80 -2.37
C PRO A 92 4.12 -10.18 -2.72
N ALA A 93 3.96 -8.92 -2.35
CA ALA A 93 2.71 -8.18 -2.46
C ALA A 93 2.46 -7.64 -3.87
N MET A 94 3.47 -7.07 -4.55
CA MET A 94 3.29 -6.27 -5.79
C MET A 94 3.97 -6.83 -7.03
N VAL A 95 5.10 -7.52 -6.91
CA VAL A 95 5.84 -8.10 -8.04
C VAL A 95 5.39 -9.55 -8.28
N GLU A 96 4.99 -9.87 -9.51
CA GLU A 96 4.59 -11.23 -9.90
C GLU A 96 5.84 -12.06 -10.21
N GLU A 97 6.05 -13.12 -9.41
CA GLU A 97 7.05 -14.18 -9.51
C GLU A 97 8.28 -13.93 -10.42
N THR A 98 9.31 -13.30 -9.87
CA THR A 98 10.64 -13.90 -10.00
C THR A 98 10.76 -14.95 -8.92
N VAL A 99 10.78 -16.23 -9.31
CA VAL A 99 10.91 -17.37 -8.40
C VAL A 99 12.16 -17.17 -7.52
N ALA A 100 11.99 -16.63 -6.32
CA ALA A 100 13.07 -16.53 -5.36
C ALA A 100 13.42 -17.96 -4.93
N ALA A 101 14.66 -18.38 -5.23
CA ALA A 101 15.13 -19.75 -5.01
C ALA A 101 15.07 -20.23 -3.53
N SER A 102 14.73 -19.34 -2.59
CA SER A 102 14.71 -19.57 -1.14
C SER A 102 13.30 -19.69 -0.53
N VAL A 103 12.24 -19.40 -1.28
CA VAL A 103 10.86 -19.42 -0.77
C VAL A 103 10.33 -20.86 -0.81
N PRO A 104 9.88 -21.44 0.33
CA PRO A 104 9.43 -22.82 0.36
C PRO A 104 8.19 -23.01 -0.52
N PRO A 105 8.12 -24.07 -1.36
CA PRO A 105 6.93 -24.38 -2.14
C PRO A 105 5.69 -24.56 -1.24
N PRO A 106 4.51 -24.05 -1.62
CA PRO A 106 3.30 -24.14 -0.81
C PRO A 106 2.89 -25.59 -0.52
N GLU A 107 3.26 -26.55 -1.37
CA GLU A 107 2.98 -27.98 -1.19
C GLU A 107 3.73 -28.59 0.01
N LEU A 108 4.81 -27.96 0.47
CA LEU A 108 5.58 -28.39 1.63
C LEU A 108 5.07 -27.76 2.94
N LEU A 109 4.23 -26.73 2.86
CA LEU A 109 3.72 -26.00 4.01
C LEU A 109 2.35 -26.56 4.44
N THR A 110 2.11 -26.57 5.74
CA THR A 110 0.83 -27.03 6.30
C THR A 110 0.32 -26.07 7.38
N GLY A 111 -1.00 -26.09 7.62
CA GLY A 111 -1.63 -25.30 8.68
C GLY A 111 -1.31 -23.79 8.60
N PRO A 112 -0.98 -23.15 9.73
CA PRO A 112 -0.76 -21.70 9.80
C PRO A 112 0.34 -21.16 8.90
N GLU A 113 1.41 -21.93 8.66
CA GLU A 113 2.53 -21.49 7.81
C GLU A 113 2.10 -21.36 6.36
N ARG A 114 1.27 -22.29 5.87
CA ARG A 114 0.69 -22.23 4.53
C ARG A 114 -0.25 -21.04 4.39
N VAL A 115 -1.06 -20.76 5.42
CA VAL A 115 -1.95 -19.60 5.42
C VAL A 115 -1.14 -18.30 5.36
N ALA A 116 -0.13 -18.16 6.20
CA ALA A 116 0.73 -16.98 6.17
C ALA A 116 1.44 -16.83 4.82
N TYR A 117 1.92 -17.93 4.24
CA TYR A 117 2.52 -17.95 2.90
C TYR A 117 1.60 -17.39 1.83
N GLU A 118 0.37 -17.90 1.76
CA GLU A 118 -0.59 -17.52 0.72
C GLU A 118 -1.12 -16.08 0.89
N TRP A 119 -1.21 -15.58 2.13
CA TRP A 119 -2.01 -14.37 2.44
C TRP A 119 -1.23 -13.17 2.98
N THR A 120 0.08 -13.31 3.28
CA THR A 120 0.89 -12.19 3.78
C THR A 120 0.93 -11.02 2.79
N GLY A 121 1.06 -11.29 1.49
CA GLY A 121 1.01 -10.24 0.47
C GLY A 121 -0.28 -9.42 0.54
N THR A 122 -1.43 -10.08 0.68
CA THR A 122 -2.74 -9.42 0.87
C THR A 122 -2.78 -8.63 2.18
N VAL A 123 -2.25 -9.18 3.28
CA VAL A 123 -2.15 -8.46 4.56
C VAL A 123 -1.34 -7.17 4.41
N LEU A 124 -0.20 -7.20 3.74
CA LEU A 124 0.64 -6.02 3.49
C LEU A 124 -0.11 -4.96 2.70
N LEU A 125 -0.73 -5.33 1.58
CA LEU A 125 -1.46 -4.39 0.73
C LEU A 125 -2.65 -3.76 1.47
N LEU A 126 -3.42 -4.57 2.20
CA LEU A 126 -4.52 -4.05 3.02
C LEU A 126 -4.00 -3.14 4.13
N SER A 127 -2.86 -3.47 4.76
CA SER A 127 -2.28 -2.62 5.80
C SER A 127 -1.85 -1.27 5.23
N VAL A 128 -1.15 -1.24 4.09
CA VAL A 128 -0.79 0.01 3.40
C VAL A 128 -2.03 0.83 3.04
N LEU A 129 -3.03 0.22 2.40
CA LEU A 129 -4.24 0.92 1.97
C LEU A 129 -5.06 1.49 3.14
N PHE A 130 -5.08 0.81 4.29
CA PHE A 130 -5.98 1.14 5.38
C PHE A 130 -5.33 1.82 6.60
N HIS A 131 -4.01 1.88 6.73
CA HIS A 131 -3.39 2.36 7.98
C HIS A 131 -3.82 3.76 8.41
N ASP A 132 -3.89 4.71 7.46
CA ASP A 132 -4.32 6.09 7.69
C ASP A 132 -5.64 6.43 6.98
N VAL A 133 -6.47 5.42 6.72
CA VAL A 133 -7.78 5.63 6.09
C VAL A 133 -8.68 6.51 6.94
N VAL A 134 -8.55 6.45 8.27
CA VAL A 134 -9.06 7.46 9.20
C VAL A 134 -7.88 8.31 9.66
N TYR A 135 -7.96 9.61 9.41
CA TYR A 135 -6.92 10.55 9.84
C TYR A 135 -7.53 11.89 10.25
N ASP A 136 -7.26 12.26 11.49
CA ASP A 136 -7.55 13.57 12.05
C ASP A 136 -6.46 13.89 13.08
N PRO A 137 -5.65 14.93 12.88
CA PRO A 137 -4.54 15.29 13.77
C PRO A 137 -4.99 15.72 15.18
N THR A 138 -6.30 15.90 15.42
CA THR A 138 -6.86 16.20 16.75
C THR A 138 -7.29 14.96 17.53
N ARG A 139 -7.30 13.79 16.88
CA ARG A 139 -7.78 12.52 17.42
C ARG A 139 -6.62 11.62 17.85
N GLY A 140 -6.84 10.86 18.92
CA GLY A 140 -5.87 9.90 19.47
C GLY A 140 -6.19 8.44 19.17
N ASP A 141 -7.22 8.17 18.37
CA ASP A 141 -7.77 6.85 18.04
C ASP A 141 -7.82 6.58 16.53
N ASN A 142 -6.96 7.25 15.74
CA ASN A 142 -6.95 7.12 14.28
C ASN A 142 -6.65 5.69 13.86
N GLU A 143 -5.67 5.03 14.47
CA GLU A 143 -5.25 3.67 14.12
C GLU A 143 -6.35 2.65 14.46
N GLU A 144 -6.98 2.78 15.63
CA GLU A 144 -8.11 1.94 16.04
C GLU A 144 -9.31 2.13 15.10
N ALA A 145 -9.60 3.37 14.69
CA ALA A 145 -10.66 3.67 13.75
C ALA A 145 -10.34 3.15 12.33
N SER A 146 -9.10 3.30 11.87
CA SER A 146 -8.60 2.76 10.59
C SER A 146 -8.71 1.25 10.54
N ALA A 147 -8.32 0.56 11.62
CA ALA A 147 -8.48 -0.88 11.75
C ALA A 147 -9.96 -1.31 11.72
N ALA A 148 -10.86 -0.54 12.35
CA ALA A 148 -12.29 -0.80 12.28
C ALA A 148 -12.85 -0.67 10.85
N VAL A 149 -12.39 0.33 10.08
CA VAL A 149 -12.77 0.49 8.66
C VAL A 149 -12.25 -0.66 7.81
N ALA A 150 -11.02 -1.13 8.03
CA ALA A 150 -10.49 -2.32 7.35
C ALA A 150 -11.32 -3.58 7.65
N ALA A 151 -11.74 -3.76 8.90
CA ALA A 151 -12.61 -4.86 9.30
C ALA A 151 -14.01 -4.76 8.67
N GLU A 152 -14.60 -3.57 8.59
CA GLU A 152 -15.87 -3.33 7.90
C GLU A 152 -15.77 -3.65 6.40
N PHE A 153 -14.67 -3.24 5.76
CA PHE A 153 -14.40 -3.58 4.37
C PHE A 153 -14.40 -5.09 4.16
N LEU A 154 -13.61 -5.84 4.93
CA LEU A 154 -13.55 -7.30 4.83
C LEU A 154 -14.92 -7.95 5.06
N GLN A 155 -15.69 -7.49 6.05
CA GLN A 155 -17.05 -7.99 6.30
C GLN A 155 -18.01 -7.70 5.13
N THR A 156 -17.90 -6.52 4.52
CA THR A 156 -18.71 -6.14 3.35
C THR A 156 -18.39 -7.04 2.16
N MET A 157 -17.10 -7.25 1.88
CA MET A 157 -16.65 -8.10 0.80
C MET A 157 -17.03 -9.57 1.01
N GLN A 158 -17.02 -10.05 2.26
CA GLN A 158 -17.47 -11.41 2.60
C GLN A 158 -18.97 -11.61 2.31
N ARG A 159 -19.81 -10.64 2.68
CA ARG A 159 -21.26 -10.69 2.42
C ARG A 159 -21.53 -10.70 0.91
N GLU A 160 -20.97 -9.76 0.18
CA GLU A 160 -21.17 -9.66 -1.26
C GLU A 160 -20.56 -10.87 -2.01
N GLY A 161 -19.42 -11.39 -1.56
CA GLY A 161 -18.82 -12.62 -2.08
C GLY A 161 -19.69 -13.85 -1.84
N SER A 162 -20.40 -13.91 -0.70
CA SER A 162 -21.33 -14.99 -0.38
C SER A 162 -22.62 -14.91 -1.20
N ASP A 163 -23.17 -13.71 -1.40
CA ASP A 163 -24.39 -13.48 -2.19
C ASP A 163 -24.21 -13.82 -3.68
N THR A 164 -23.00 -13.66 -4.21
CA THR A 164 -22.72 -14.06 -5.60
C THR A 164 -22.81 -15.57 -5.86
N SER A 165 -22.83 -16.42 -4.82
CA SER A 165 -23.12 -17.85 -4.93
C SER A 165 -24.63 -18.17 -5.10
N ASN A 166 -25.51 -17.18 -4.90
CA ASN A 166 -26.97 -17.30 -4.93
C ASN A 166 -27.64 -16.63 -6.15
N PHE A 167 -26.90 -16.29 -7.23
CA PHE A 167 -27.52 -15.84 -8.49
C PHE A 167 -28.18 -17.01 -9.26
N THR A 168 -29.19 -17.64 -8.67
CA THR A 168 -30.21 -18.43 -9.36
C THR A 168 -31.46 -17.56 -9.56
N SER A 169 -31.50 -16.90 -10.71
CA SER A 169 -32.71 -16.55 -11.47
C SER A 169 -33.97 -16.13 -10.68
N THR A 170 -34.19 -14.83 -10.53
CA THR A 170 -35.54 -14.24 -10.51
C THR A 170 -35.66 -13.22 -11.64
N PRO A 171 -36.50 -13.45 -12.66
CA PRO A 171 -36.79 -12.46 -13.67
C PRO A 171 -37.74 -11.42 -13.08
N LEU A 172 -37.29 -10.16 -13.03
CA LEU A 172 -38.18 -9.01 -12.86
C LEU A 172 -39.02 -8.88 -14.13
N THR A 173 -40.32 -9.11 -13.99
CA THR A 173 -41.32 -8.91 -15.03
C THR A 173 -41.37 -7.46 -15.46
N ALA A 174 -41.18 -7.26 -16.77
CA ALA A 174 -41.29 -5.99 -17.46
C ALA A 174 -42.72 -5.44 -17.43
N ALA A 175 -42.86 -4.16 -17.10
CA ALA A 175 -43.96 -3.35 -17.60
C ALA A 175 -43.51 -2.71 -18.92
N ALA A 176 -44.26 -3.02 -19.97
CA ALA A 176 -44.01 -2.67 -21.36
C ALA A 176 -44.20 -1.17 -21.65
N ALA A 177 -43.37 -0.64 -22.55
CA ALA A 177 -43.80 0.35 -23.53
C ALA A 177 -42.93 0.20 -24.80
N SER A 178 -43.60 -0.14 -25.88
CA SER A 178 -43.11 -0.51 -27.21
C SER A 178 -42.53 0.66 -28.00
N LEU A 179 -41.61 0.38 -28.94
CA LEU A 179 -41.76 0.72 -30.38
C LEU A 179 -40.61 0.10 -31.22
N SER A 180 -41.00 -0.36 -32.42
CA SER A 180 -40.28 -1.13 -33.44
C SER A 180 -39.22 -0.31 -34.20
N VAL A 181 -38.30 -0.86 -35.00
CA VAL A 181 -38.45 -1.47 -36.34
C VAL A 181 -37.14 -2.21 -36.76
N ALA A 182 -37.28 -3.26 -37.60
CA ALA A 182 -36.27 -4.07 -38.31
C ALA A 182 -35.33 -3.26 -39.24
N ASP A 183 -34.21 -3.71 -39.82
CA ASP A 183 -33.92 -4.93 -40.61
C ASP A 183 -32.37 -4.96 -40.93
N PRO A 184 -31.76 -5.92 -41.67
CA PRO A 184 -30.43 -6.44 -41.37
C PRO A 184 -29.41 -6.20 -42.52
N SER A 185 -28.24 -6.83 -42.39
CA SER A 185 -27.30 -7.23 -43.48
C SER A 185 -26.09 -6.31 -43.72
N ALA A 186 -24.89 -6.85 -43.47
CA ALA A 186 -23.87 -7.17 -44.49
C ALA A 186 -22.43 -7.15 -43.92
N LEU A 187 -21.77 -8.31 -44.01
CA LEU A 187 -20.32 -8.51 -44.16
C LEU A 187 -20.05 -8.78 -45.66
N PRO A 188 -18.80 -8.91 -46.17
CA PRO A 188 -17.46 -8.68 -45.60
C PRO A 188 -16.53 -7.84 -46.53
N SER A 189 -15.29 -7.55 -46.11
CA SER A 189 -14.03 -7.88 -46.84
C SER A 189 -12.84 -7.00 -46.44
N ALA A 190 -11.65 -7.59 -46.59
CA ALA A 190 -10.37 -7.20 -46.03
C ALA A 190 -9.49 -6.27 -46.90
N SER A 191 -8.37 -5.87 -46.28
CA SER A 191 -7.03 -5.56 -46.82
C SER A 191 -6.57 -4.09 -46.77
N GLY A 192 -5.31 -3.89 -46.33
CA GLY A 192 -4.59 -2.62 -46.46
C GLY A 192 -3.60 -2.31 -45.33
N THR A 193 -2.37 -2.77 -45.49
CA THR A 193 -1.17 -2.55 -44.66
C THR A 193 -0.64 -1.11 -44.77
N THR A 194 -0.05 -0.54 -43.70
CA THR A 194 1.34 -0.02 -43.58
C THR A 194 1.48 1.08 -42.50
N GLY A 195 2.61 1.09 -41.77
CA GLY A 195 3.27 2.33 -41.32
C GLY A 195 3.31 2.64 -39.82
N ALA A 196 4.38 2.19 -39.16
CA ALA A 196 5.21 2.84 -38.11
C ALA A 196 4.58 3.76 -37.04
N GLU A 197 4.80 3.45 -35.76
CA GLU A 197 5.79 4.11 -34.86
C GLU A 197 5.69 3.51 -33.44
N GLY A 198 6.82 3.47 -32.71
CA GLY A 198 7.07 2.59 -31.57
C GLY A 198 6.28 2.93 -30.30
N ASP A 199 5.44 1.99 -29.88
CA ASP A 199 4.66 2.01 -28.65
C ASP A 199 5.42 1.21 -27.55
N VAL A 200 5.76 1.87 -26.44
CA VAL A 200 6.37 1.24 -25.25
C VAL A 200 5.25 0.56 -24.47
N ASN A 201 4.75 -0.55 -25.02
CA ASN A 201 3.70 -1.36 -24.42
C ASN A 201 4.08 -2.83 -24.59
N GLN A 202 5.09 -3.27 -23.85
CA GLN A 202 5.56 -4.65 -23.93
C GLN A 202 4.76 -5.54 -22.98
N LYS A 203 3.76 -6.17 -23.61
CA LYS A 203 2.99 -7.35 -23.21
C LYS A 203 3.82 -8.38 -22.44
N TYR A 204 3.30 -8.82 -21.30
CA TYR A 204 3.39 -10.20 -20.84
C TYR A 204 1.98 -10.71 -20.56
N PRO A 205 1.59 -11.91 -21.04
CA PRO A 205 0.34 -12.53 -20.64
C PRO A 205 0.50 -13.15 -19.24
N PRO A 206 -0.51 -13.12 -18.36
CA PRO A 206 -0.47 -13.96 -17.17
C PRO A 206 -0.78 -15.40 -17.61
N SER A 207 0.20 -16.29 -17.58
CA SER A 207 -0.05 -17.73 -17.60
C SER A 207 0.09 -18.29 -16.18
N PHE A 208 -0.97 -18.11 -15.38
CA PHE A 208 -1.26 -19.03 -14.28
C PHE A 208 -2.67 -19.59 -14.52
N SER A 209 -2.70 -20.86 -14.93
CA SER A 209 -3.92 -21.66 -15.10
C SER A 209 -4.37 -22.22 -13.74
N SER A 210 -4.67 -21.34 -12.79
CA SER A 210 -5.47 -21.68 -11.62
C SER A 210 -6.41 -20.51 -11.36
N THR A 211 -7.70 -20.81 -11.19
CA THR A 211 -8.66 -19.79 -10.73
C THR A 211 -8.17 -19.23 -9.40
N PRO A 212 -8.14 -17.89 -9.23
CA PRO A 212 -7.62 -17.28 -8.00
C PRO A 212 -8.35 -17.84 -6.78
N LYS A 213 -7.60 -18.29 -5.78
CA LYS A 213 -8.15 -18.82 -4.52
C LYS A 213 -8.85 -17.68 -3.79
N LEU A 214 -10.13 -17.86 -3.49
CA LEU A 214 -10.90 -16.87 -2.73
C LEU A 214 -10.62 -16.99 -1.24
N LEU A 215 -10.43 -15.84 -0.57
CA LEU A 215 -10.18 -15.77 0.87
C LEU A 215 -11.25 -16.53 1.66
N TRP A 216 -12.51 -16.37 1.26
CA TRP A 216 -13.67 -16.89 1.98
C TRP A 216 -13.79 -18.42 1.97
N SER A 217 -12.98 -19.10 1.15
CA SER A 217 -12.96 -20.57 1.09
C SER A 217 -12.20 -21.22 2.25
N ASP A 218 -11.48 -20.44 3.06
CA ASP A 218 -10.56 -20.92 4.08
C ASP A 218 -10.71 -20.12 5.38
N ALA A 219 -11.29 -20.74 6.41
CA ALA A 219 -11.59 -20.07 7.69
C ALA A 219 -10.32 -19.58 8.40
N GLN A 220 -9.20 -20.32 8.29
CA GLN A 220 -7.93 -19.90 8.89
C GLN A 220 -7.35 -18.70 8.14
N ALA A 221 -7.48 -18.66 6.81
CA ALA A 221 -7.07 -17.51 6.02
C ALA A 221 -7.88 -16.25 6.36
N ILE A 222 -9.21 -16.38 6.50
CA ILE A 222 -10.08 -15.27 6.90
C ILE A 222 -9.62 -14.67 8.24
N GLU A 223 -9.37 -15.52 9.23
CA GLU A 223 -8.90 -15.08 10.54
C GLU A 223 -7.52 -14.45 10.47
N PHE A 224 -6.58 -15.08 9.77
CA PHE A 224 -5.22 -14.58 9.59
C PHE A 224 -5.19 -13.20 8.92
N VAL A 225 -5.90 -13.02 7.81
CA VAL A 225 -5.95 -11.73 7.09
C VAL A 225 -6.55 -10.65 7.99
N ARG A 226 -7.70 -10.91 8.61
CA ARG A 226 -8.37 -9.94 9.48
C ARG A 226 -7.50 -9.54 10.67
N ASN A 227 -6.96 -10.52 11.40
CA ASN A 227 -6.20 -10.29 12.62
C ASN A 227 -4.86 -9.63 12.32
N SER A 228 -4.16 -10.08 11.27
CA SER A 228 -2.85 -9.53 10.92
C SER A 228 -2.97 -8.10 10.39
N THR A 229 -3.92 -7.81 9.48
CA THR A 229 -4.14 -6.43 8.99
C THR A 229 -4.52 -5.50 10.14
N THR A 230 -5.41 -5.93 11.05
CA THR A 230 -5.74 -5.15 12.26
C THR A 230 -4.50 -4.88 13.11
N THR A 231 -3.71 -5.92 13.35
CA THR A 231 -2.49 -5.80 14.16
C THR A 231 -1.48 -4.84 13.54
N TYR A 232 -1.29 -4.91 12.22
CA TYR A 232 -0.31 -4.08 11.52
C TYR A 232 -0.70 -2.61 11.59
N ILE A 233 -1.96 -2.29 11.31
CA ILE A 233 -2.49 -0.93 11.44
C ILE A 233 -2.31 -0.40 12.87
N LEU A 234 -2.67 -1.18 13.89
CA LEU A 234 -2.51 -0.75 15.29
C LEU A 234 -1.04 -0.53 15.69
N LYS A 235 -0.09 -1.18 15.01
CA LYS A 235 1.34 -1.04 15.29
C LYS A 235 1.99 0.20 14.68
N THR A 236 1.31 0.97 13.83
CA THR A 236 1.84 2.28 13.37
C THR A 236 1.91 3.28 14.53
N LYS A 237 0.92 3.28 15.43
CA LYS A 237 0.91 4.08 16.67
C LYS A 237 2.11 3.81 17.59
N GLU A 238 2.52 2.55 17.64
CA GLU A 238 3.61 2.05 18.49
C GLU A 238 4.87 1.74 17.68
N HIS A 239 5.03 2.34 16.49
CA HIS A 239 6.07 1.98 15.53
C HIS A 239 7.43 1.79 16.20
N LEU A 240 7.88 2.80 16.96
CA LEU A 240 9.20 2.82 17.59
C LEU A 240 9.34 1.89 18.80
N SER A 241 8.24 1.33 19.30
CA SER A 241 8.24 0.30 20.36
C SER A 241 8.32 -1.12 19.80
N VAL A 242 8.15 -1.29 18.48
CA VAL A 242 8.38 -2.59 17.81
C VAL A 242 9.87 -2.79 17.60
N GLU A 243 10.48 -3.66 18.39
CA GLU A 243 11.91 -3.93 18.31
C GLU A 243 12.31 -4.60 16.99
N PRO A 244 13.41 -4.17 16.33
CA PRO A 244 13.90 -4.84 15.14
C PRO A 244 14.38 -6.26 15.46
N LYS A 245 14.33 -7.16 14.47
CA LYS A 245 14.81 -8.55 14.62
C LYS A 245 16.30 -8.64 14.97
N GLN A 246 17.05 -7.63 14.56
CA GLN A 246 18.48 -7.50 14.83
C GLN A 246 18.84 -6.03 15.02
N CYS A 247 19.82 -5.80 15.88
CA CYS A 247 20.42 -4.48 16.06
C CYS A 247 21.35 -4.19 14.88
N LEU A 248 21.08 -3.10 14.17
CA LEU A 248 21.87 -2.65 13.03
C LEU A 248 22.68 -1.40 13.41
N HIS A 249 23.84 -1.25 12.79
CA HIS A 249 24.72 -0.12 13.02
C HIS A 249 25.16 0.50 11.71
N LEU A 250 25.14 1.83 11.68
CA LEU A 250 25.75 2.58 10.58
C LEU A 250 27.28 2.45 10.67
N PRO A 251 27.97 2.28 9.54
CA PRO A 251 29.43 2.21 9.51
C PRO A 251 30.04 3.54 9.99
N ALA A 252 31.06 3.46 10.86
CA ALA A 252 31.67 4.62 11.53
C ALA A 252 32.43 5.58 10.59
N SER A 253 32.78 5.16 9.37
CA SER A 253 33.45 5.97 8.34
C SER A 253 33.32 5.32 6.97
N PRO A 254 33.22 6.06 5.85
CA PRO A 254 33.20 5.50 4.49
C PRO A 254 34.53 4.84 4.04
N ALA A 255 35.48 4.60 4.96
CA ALA A 255 36.78 4.04 4.63
C ALA A 255 36.68 2.53 4.34
N SER A 256 37.14 2.15 3.14
CA SER A 256 37.01 0.81 2.53
C SER A 256 35.54 0.43 2.23
N SER A 257 34.90 1.19 1.34
CA SER A 257 33.54 0.94 0.82
C SER A 257 33.27 -0.53 0.53
N THR A 258 34.24 -1.25 -0.04
CA THR A 258 34.10 -2.66 -0.44
C THR A 258 33.93 -3.66 0.72
N SER A 259 34.42 -3.40 1.93
CA SER A 259 34.25 -4.33 3.06
C SER A 259 32.91 -4.13 3.76
N VAL A 260 32.51 -2.86 3.92
CA VAL A 260 31.19 -2.48 4.46
C VAL A 260 30.08 -2.86 3.49
N GLU A 261 30.25 -2.62 2.18
CA GLU A 261 29.30 -3.05 1.16
C GLU A 261 29.14 -4.57 1.12
N ARG A 262 30.22 -5.33 1.33
CA ARG A 262 30.17 -6.79 1.43
C ARG A 262 29.44 -7.27 2.68
N GLU A 263 29.72 -6.66 3.83
CA GLU A 263 29.02 -6.97 5.09
C GLU A 263 27.53 -6.64 4.99
N MET A 264 27.20 -5.45 4.48
CA MET A 264 25.84 -5.00 4.24
C MET A 264 25.10 -5.92 3.26
N SER A 265 25.73 -6.29 2.14
CA SER A 265 25.15 -7.23 1.18
C SER A 265 24.94 -8.61 1.81
N SER A 266 25.89 -9.08 2.63
CA SER A 266 25.77 -10.36 3.34
C SER A 266 24.61 -10.35 4.36
N VAL A 267 24.46 -9.27 5.14
CA VAL A 267 23.36 -9.13 6.11
C VAL A 267 22.02 -9.07 5.40
N MET A 268 21.94 -8.29 4.32
CA MET A 268 20.76 -8.21 3.45
C MET A 268 20.37 -9.58 2.87
N GLN A 269 21.34 -10.44 2.55
CA GLN A 269 21.06 -11.73 1.91
C GLN A 269 20.75 -12.88 2.91
N GLN A 270 21.03 -12.69 4.20
CA GLN A 270 20.81 -13.70 5.25
C GLN A 270 19.54 -13.43 6.09
N SER A 271 19.06 -12.19 6.13
CA SER A 271 17.88 -11.80 6.93
C SER A 271 16.59 -12.21 6.24
N ARG A 272 15.75 -13.00 6.92
CA ARG A 272 14.35 -13.16 6.54
C ARG A 272 13.54 -12.02 7.15
N ASP A 273 13.16 -11.08 6.31
CA ASP A 273 12.45 -9.90 6.76
C ASP A 273 11.08 -10.25 7.33
N ASP A 274 10.73 -9.54 8.41
CA ASP A 274 9.38 -9.61 8.98
C ASP A 274 8.45 -8.73 8.13
N PRO A 275 7.32 -9.25 7.64
CA PRO A 275 6.40 -8.42 6.87
C PRO A 275 5.88 -7.22 7.69
N LEU A 276 5.72 -7.34 9.02
CA LEU A 276 5.37 -6.20 9.86
C LEU A 276 6.48 -5.13 9.82
N HIS A 277 7.74 -5.55 9.87
CA HIS A 277 8.87 -4.62 9.82
C HIS A 277 8.98 -3.93 8.47
N VAL A 278 8.74 -4.66 7.37
CA VAL A 278 8.69 -4.07 6.02
C VAL A 278 7.57 -3.02 5.97
N PHE A 279 6.36 -3.35 6.41
CA PHE A 279 5.24 -2.41 6.42
C PHE A 279 5.54 -1.15 7.23
N LEU A 280 6.08 -1.30 8.43
CA LEU A 280 6.46 -0.17 9.27
C LEU A 280 7.55 0.67 8.59
N ASP A 281 8.59 0.06 8.03
CA ASP A 281 9.65 0.80 7.33
C ASP A 281 9.15 1.59 6.12
N LEU A 282 8.14 1.09 5.40
CA LEU A 282 7.49 1.80 4.30
C LEU A 282 6.83 3.10 4.76
N ASP A 283 6.13 3.06 5.89
CA ASP A 283 5.44 4.20 6.50
C ASP A 283 6.44 5.33 6.87
N LEU A 284 7.63 4.97 7.35
CA LEU A 284 8.69 5.93 7.66
C LEU A 284 9.61 6.29 6.48
N SER A 285 9.39 5.71 5.30
CA SER A 285 10.35 5.81 4.19
C SER A 285 10.59 7.25 3.72
N ILE A 286 9.57 8.12 3.83
CA ILE A 286 9.65 9.55 3.49
C ILE A 286 10.74 10.28 4.26
N LEU A 287 11.04 9.84 5.49
CA LEU A 287 12.06 10.50 6.31
C LEU A 287 13.43 10.41 5.63
N GLY A 288 13.74 9.28 5.00
CA GLY A 288 14.98 9.03 4.28
C GLY A 288 14.99 9.47 2.81
N HIS A 289 14.03 10.30 2.37
CA HIS A 289 13.94 10.71 0.97
C HIS A 289 15.25 11.38 0.48
N PRO A 290 15.79 10.98 -0.69
CA PRO A 290 17.08 11.48 -1.21
C PRO A 290 17.10 12.97 -1.53
N ASP A 291 15.97 13.48 -2.03
CA ASP A 291 15.79 14.90 -2.25
C ASP A 291 15.29 15.58 -0.97
N ALA A 292 16.11 16.47 -0.42
CA ALA A 292 15.80 17.25 0.77
C ALA A 292 14.66 18.24 0.54
N ASP A 293 14.49 18.75 -0.68
CA ASP A 293 13.38 19.63 -1.01
C ASP A 293 12.05 18.87 -1.03
N THR A 294 12.03 17.64 -1.56
CA THR A 294 10.85 16.76 -1.38
C THR A 294 10.56 16.54 0.10
N TYR A 295 11.52 16.12 0.92
CA TYR A 295 11.27 15.96 2.37
C TYR A 295 10.64 17.21 2.99
N ARG A 296 11.16 18.40 2.67
CA ARG A 296 10.69 19.63 3.28
C ARG A 296 9.32 20.06 2.74
N TYR A 297 9.18 20.20 1.43
CA TYR A 297 7.98 20.77 0.80
C TYR A 297 6.84 19.76 0.67
N ARG A 298 7.14 18.48 0.46
CA ARG A 298 6.13 17.42 0.29
C ARG A 298 5.72 16.82 1.62
N TYR A 299 6.64 16.65 2.57
CA TYR A 299 6.33 16.09 3.88
C TYR A 299 6.18 17.14 4.97
N ALA A 300 7.25 17.81 5.39
CA ALA A 300 7.21 18.68 6.57
C ALA A 300 6.19 19.84 6.45
N ASP A 301 6.16 20.54 5.31
CA ASP A 301 5.21 21.63 5.07
C ASP A 301 3.76 21.15 5.02
N ASN A 302 3.50 19.96 4.46
CA ASN A 302 2.15 19.39 4.42
C ASN A 302 1.69 18.91 5.79
N ILE A 303 2.57 18.32 6.60
CA ILE A 303 2.29 18.04 8.01
C ILE A 303 1.94 19.34 8.73
N GLN A 304 2.71 20.41 8.54
CA GLN A 304 2.37 21.71 9.12
C GLN A 304 0.96 22.19 8.72
N ARG A 305 0.54 21.99 7.47
CA ARG A 305 -0.80 22.38 7.01
C ARG A 305 -1.90 21.58 7.71
N GLU A 306 -1.70 20.29 7.93
CA GLU A 306 -2.65 19.44 8.68
C GLU A 306 -2.82 19.93 10.13
N TYR A 307 -1.75 20.44 10.73
CA TYR A 307 -1.75 20.99 12.10
C TYR A 307 -2.01 22.51 12.17
N SER A 308 -2.43 23.14 11.07
CA SER A 308 -2.61 24.61 10.99
C SER A 308 -3.68 25.18 11.92
N HIS A 309 -4.52 24.33 12.51
CA HIS A 309 -5.51 24.70 13.53
C HIS A 309 -4.88 25.01 14.90
N TYR A 310 -3.62 24.62 15.14
CA TYR A 310 -2.87 25.04 16.32
C TYR A 310 -2.16 26.39 16.11
N PRO A 311 -2.01 27.21 17.15
CA PRO A 311 -1.14 28.39 17.11
C PRO A 311 0.27 28.01 16.66
N ARG A 312 0.89 28.86 15.82
CA ARG A 312 2.20 28.56 15.21
C ARG A 312 3.26 28.16 16.24
N ALA A 313 3.38 28.90 17.34
CA ALA A 313 4.35 28.62 18.39
C ALA A 313 4.14 27.25 19.06
N ASP A 314 2.89 26.80 19.19
CA ASP A 314 2.56 25.52 19.83
C ASP A 314 2.84 24.35 18.88
N PHE A 315 2.51 24.49 17.60
CA PHE A 315 2.93 23.54 16.57
C PHE A 315 4.45 23.37 16.55
N LEU A 316 5.21 24.47 16.51
CA LEU A 316 6.68 24.44 16.47
C LEU A 316 7.24 23.68 17.68
N LYS A 317 6.79 24.01 18.90
CA LYS A 317 7.22 23.29 20.12
C LYS A 317 6.87 21.81 20.07
N GLY A 318 5.64 21.47 19.67
CA GLY A 318 5.16 20.10 19.58
C GLY A 318 5.95 19.28 18.58
N ARG A 319 6.16 19.80 17.36
CA ARG A 319 6.91 19.13 16.30
C ARG A 319 8.39 18.96 16.66
N ILE A 320 9.04 19.99 17.22
CA ILE A 320 10.41 19.89 17.73
C ILE A 320 10.51 18.81 18.83
N GLY A 321 9.56 18.80 19.77
CA GLY A 321 9.52 17.81 20.84
C GLY A 321 9.36 16.38 20.31
N PHE A 322 8.42 16.18 19.39
CA PHE A 322 8.18 14.90 18.71
C PHE A 322 9.44 14.41 18.00
N LEU A 323 10.04 15.24 17.13
CA LEU A 323 11.21 14.86 16.34
C LEU A 323 12.45 14.60 17.22
N ASN A 324 12.64 15.36 18.30
CA ASN A 324 13.73 15.11 19.25
C ASN A 324 13.53 13.81 20.03
N GLY A 325 12.30 13.48 20.44
CA GLY A 325 11.99 12.20 21.07
C GLY A 325 12.23 11.04 20.09
N PHE A 326 11.71 11.18 18.88
CA PHE A 326 11.91 10.25 17.76
C PHE A 326 13.41 9.99 17.50
N ALA A 327 14.23 11.05 17.55
CA ALA A 327 15.67 10.94 17.28
C ALA A 327 16.49 10.20 18.34
N GLN A 328 15.94 9.99 19.54
CA GLN A 328 16.61 9.25 20.61
C GLN A 328 16.63 7.74 20.37
N HIS A 329 15.77 7.22 19.49
CA HIS A 329 15.78 5.80 19.16
C HIS A 329 17.06 5.44 18.39
N PRO A 330 17.77 4.36 18.77
CA PRO A 330 19.07 4.00 18.17
C PRO A 330 18.96 3.49 16.73
N GLN A 331 17.78 3.01 16.33
CA GLN A 331 17.48 2.47 15.02
C GLN A 331 16.03 2.80 14.67
N TRP A 332 15.78 3.44 13.53
CA TRP A 332 14.43 3.81 13.09
C TRP A 332 13.85 2.75 12.17
N TYR A 333 14.63 2.34 11.17
CA TYR A 333 14.23 1.30 10.23
C TYR A 333 14.61 -0.09 10.72
N LYS A 334 13.69 -1.04 10.61
CA LYS A 334 13.75 -2.37 11.24
C LYS A 334 14.40 -3.42 10.37
N THR A 335 14.27 -3.30 9.06
CA THR A 335 14.87 -4.22 8.09
C THR A 335 16.24 -3.71 7.64
N PRO A 336 17.19 -4.61 7.31
CA PRO A 336 18.47 -4.22 6.73
C PRO A 336 18.33 -3.36 5.47
N TYR A 337 17.38 -3.70 4.59
CA TYR A 337 17.18 -2.97 3.34
C TYR A 337 16.91 -1.49 3.58
N PHE A 338 15.90 -1.17 4.39
CA PHE A 338 15.53 0.23 4.64
C PHE A 338 16.55 0.92 5.55
N PHE A 339 17.07 0.24 6.56
CA PHE A 339 18.07 0.81 7.47
C PHE A 339 19.29 1.35 6.73
N TYR A 340 19.95 0.50 5.95
CA TYR A 340 21.19 0.92 5.30
C TYR A 340 20.97 1.96 4.17
N ARG A 341 19.77 2.02 3.61
CA ARG A 341 19.43 2.99 2.56
C ARG A 341 18.95 4.34 3.10
N LEU A 342 18.21 4.33 4.20
CA LEU A 342 17.41 5.47 4.65
C LEU A 342 17.87 6.04 5.98
N GLU A 343 18.37 5.23 6.93
CA GLU A 343 18.62 5.66 8.33
C GLU A 343 19.49 6.91 8.43
N ALA A 344 20.66 6.90 7.78
CA ALA A 344 21.60 8.03 7.84
C ALA A 344 20.99 9.32 7.27
N ARG A 345 20.22 9.18 6.17
CA ARG A 345 19.58 10.32 5.53
C ARG A 345 18.38 10.81 6.31
N ALA A 346 17.56 9.91 6.85
CA ALA A 346 16.43 10.24 7.69
C ALA A 346 16.85 11.05 8.91
N ARG A 347 17.93 10.61 9.58
CA ARG A 347 18.54 11.35 10.68
C ARG A 347 19.01 12.74 10.27
N HIS A 348 19.62 12.86 9.09
CA HIS A 348 20.05 14.16 8.57
C HIS A 348 18.85 15.08 8.30
N ASN A 349 17.82 14.60 7.60
CA ASN A 349 16.63 15.36 7.23
C ASN A 349 15.88 15.87 8.46
N VAL A 350 15.63 14.97 9.43
CA VAL A 350 14.99 15.33 10.71
C VAL A 350 15.82 16.33 11.49
N ALA A 351 17.15 16.19 11.53
CA ALA A 351 18.02 17.16 12.21
C ALA A 351 17.97 18.54 11.55
N GLN A 352 17.91 18.61 10.21
CA GLN A 352 17.72 19.89 9.52
C GLN A 352 16.35 20.50 9.80
N GLU A 353 15.28 19.70 9.83
CA GLU A 353 13.94 20.17 10.19
C GLU A 353 13.92 20.74 11.61
N VAL A 354 14.43 19.99 12.60
CA VAL A 354 14.52 20.47 14.00
C VAL A 354 15.27 21.79 14.09
N LYS A 355 16.40 21.92 13.38
CA LYS A 355 17.19 23.15 13.36
C LYS A 355 16.39 24.32 12.78
N ALA A 356 15.72 24.12 11.64
CA ALA A 356 14.91 25.16 10.99
C ALA A 356 13.75 25.60 11.88
N LEU A 357 13.00 24.65 12.45
CA LEU A 357 11.87 24.94 13.35
C LEU A 357 12.33 25.65 14.63
N THR A 358 13.52 25.33 15.15
CA THR A 358 14.07 25.99 16.35
C THR A 358 14.39 27.46 16.09
N ILE A 359 14.96 27.78 14.92
CA ILE A 359 15.22 29.16 14.51
C ILE A 359 13.89 29.92 14.39
N GLU A 360 12.92 29.33 13.68
CA GLU A 360 11.61 29.95 13.51
C GLU A 360 10.87 30.18 14.84
N LEU A 361 10.96 29.22 15.78
CA LEU A 361 10.34 29.36 17.09
C LEU A 361 10.91 30.56 17.86
N ALA A 362 12.23 30.78 17.79
CA ALA A 362 12.86 31.93 18.41
C ALA A 362 12.35 33.25 17.81
N ASP A 363 12.22 33.30 16.48
CA ASP A 363 11.70 34.49 15.78
C ASP A 363 10.24 34.79 16.16
N VAL A 364 9.37 33.76 16.21
CA VAL A 364 7.97 33.88 16.62
C VAL A 364 7.85 34.36 18.07
N GLN A 365 8.73 33.88 18.96
CA GLN A 365 8.75 34.30 20.37
C GLN A 365 9.26 35.73 20.57
N LEU A 366 10.18 36.21 19.74
CA LEU A 366 10.65 37.60 19.78
C LEU A 366 9.63 38.60 19.23
N ALA A 367 8.75 38.13 18.33
CA ALA A 367 7.70 38.94 17.72
C ALA A 367 6.38 38.99 18.53
N SER A 368 6.25 38.15 19.56
CA SER A 368 5.09 38.06 20.47
C SER A 368 5.33 38.87 21.74
#